data_AF-A0A3A3G8Z0-F1
#
_entry.id   AF-A0A3A3G8Z0-F1
#
_cell.length_a   1.000
_cell.length_b   1.000
_cell.length_c   1.000
_cell.angle_alpha   90.00
_cell.angle_beta   90.00
_cell.angle_gamma   90.00
#
_symmetry.space_group_name_H-M   'P 1'
#
loop_
_entity.id
_entity.type
_entity.pdbx_description
1 polymer ?
#
loop_
_entity_poly.entity_id
_entity_poly.type
_entity_poly.pdbx_seq_one_letter_code
_entity_poly.pdbx_strand_id
1 'polypeptide(L)'
;MLHLQVSSSSLDRALLIADSLLKQLEKQSVTIRIDAQRKETLLDLDGTVVSFSITERVERTTHVDTPAERRAKERYRSRSMLDVAMPYPHTPGYDYRPTGILTISAGRWPSRNWNDTSRTPLEKRMAEIVTGLIALIEETRAKEAEEARQKEARRLREERYAYLVQRRENELARFKKLETDAINWERAARLRGYIAAREQKLITDMGARPEHADWIAWALAKADWLDPMMQVCDTILDAPEPKRPGYY
;
A
#
# COMPACT_ATOMS: atom_id res chain seq x y z
N MET A 1 -26.79 -6.75 17.63
CA MET A 1 -26.94 -5.49 18.39
C MET A 1 -26.86 -4.35 17.38
N LEU A 2 -27.81 -3.41 17.37
CA LEU A 2 -27.75 -2.25 16.47
C LEU A 2 -26.56 -1.34 16.83
N HIS A 3 -26.03 -0.61 15.85
CA HIS A 3 -24.95 0.35 16.06
C HIS A 3 -25.47 1.64 16.72
N LEU A 4 -25.61 1.61 18.03
CA LEU A 4 -26.08 2.72 18.87
C LEU A 4 -24.98 3.11 19.85
N GLN A 5 -24.61 4.39 19.86
CA GLN A 5 -23.65 4.99 20.79
C GLN A 5 -24.34 6.10 21.58
N VAL A 6 -25.20 5.69 22.50
CA VAL A 6 -26.07 6.57 23.28
C VAL A 6 -25.98 6.23 24.77
N SER A 7 -26.26 7.20 25.63
CA SER A 7 -26.39 7.00 27.07
C SER A 7 -27.62 6.15 27.41
N SER A 8 -27.64 5.58 28.62
CA SER A 8 -28.80 4.81 29.10
C SER A 8 -30.09 5.63 29.12
N SER A 9 -30.03 6.92 29.41
CA SER A 9 -31.19 7.83 29.41
C SER A 9 -31.78 8.06 28.02
N SER A 10 -30.96 7.95 26.97
CA SER A 10 -31.37 8.21 25.58
C SER A 10 -31.62 6.91 24.78
N LEU A 11 -31.41 5.75 25.41
CA LEU A 11 -31.48 4.44 24.76
C LEU A 11 -32.88 4.12 24.22
N ASP A 12 -33.92 4.30 25.03
CA ASP A 12 -35.30 4.00 24.63
C ASP A 12 -35.72 4.82 23.40
N ARG A 13 -35.37 6.12 23.42
CA ARG A 13 -35.63 7.02 22.29
C ARG A 13 -34.87 6.59 21.04
N ALA A 14 -33.59 6.24 21.17
CA ALA A 14 -32.78 5.77 20.05
C ALA A 14 -33.33 4.47 19.45
N LEU A 15 -33.82 3.55 20.29
CA LEU A 15 -34.44 2.30 19.85
C LEU A 15 -35.75 2.54 19.08
N LEU A 16 -36.59 3.47 19.54
CA LEU A 16 -37.83 3.84 18.83
C LEU A 16 -37.54 4.48 17.47
N ILE A 17 -36.54 5.38 17.41
CA ILE A 17 -36.11 5.98 16.15
C ILE A 17 -35.59 4.90 15.20
N ALA A 18 -34.72 4.01 15.69
CA ALA A 18 -34.18 2.93 14.89
C ALA A 18 -35.28 1.99 14.39
N ASP A 19 -36.20 1.55 15.25
CA ASP A 19 -37.31 0.67 14.88
C ASP A 19 -38.20 1.29 13.78
N SER A 20 -38.58 2.55 13.94
CA SER A 20 -39.39 3.27 12.94
C SER A 20 -38.65 3.41 11.60
N LEU A 21 -37.36 3.75 11.65
CA LEU A 21 -36.52 3.91 10.47
C LEU A 21 -36.34 2.59 9.71
N LEU A 22 -36.01 1.51 10.44
CA LEU A 22 -35.81 0.19 9.85
C LEU A 22 -37.10 -0.31 9.18
N LYS A 23 -38.25 -0.20 9.85
CA LYS A 23 -39.55 -0.57 9.26
C LYS A 23 -39.89 0.24 8.01
N GLN A 24 -39.49 1.51 7.93
CA GLN A 24 -39.71 2.32 6.73
C GLN A 24 -38.77 1.94 5.59
N LEU A 25 -37.52 1.59 5.90
CA LEU A 25 -36.54 1.13 4.92
C LEU A 25 -36.90 -0.25 4.35
N GLU A 26 -37.41 -1.17 5.18
CA GLU A 26 -37.90 -2.49 4.72
C GLU A 26 -39.05 -2.34 3.69
N LYS A 27 -39.94 -1.36 3.88
CA LYS A 27 -41.00 -1.04 2.90
C LYS A 27 -40.46 -0.57 1.56
N GLN A 28 -39.22 -0.08 1.52
CA GLN A 28 -38.53 0.39 0.32
C GLN A 28 -37.57 -0.67 -0.24
N SER A 29 -37.75 -1.95 0.12
CA SER A 29 -36.92 -3.08 -0.31
C SER A 29 -35.45 -3.05 0.16
N VAL A 30 -35.13 -2.23 1.16
CA VAL A 30 -33.79 -2.20 1.76
C VAL A 30 -33.67 -3.36 2.74
N THR A 31 -32.69 -4.22 2.54
CA THR A 31 -32.40 -5.34 3.45
C THR A 31 -31.49 -4.87 4.57
N ILE A 32 -31.82 -5.21 5.81
CA ILE A 32 -31.03 -4.83 6.98
C ILE A 32 -30.20 -6.03 7.44
N ARG A 33 -28.90 -5.81 7.63
CA ARG A 33 -27.99 -6.80 8.21
C ARG A 33 -27.29 -6.20 9.43
N ILE A 34 -27.01 -7.05 10.41
CA ILE A 34 -26.27 -6.64 11.62
C ILE A 34 -24.97 -7.43 11.64
N ASP A 35 -23.85 -6.72 11.58
CA ASP A 35 -22.53 -7.32 11.78
C ASP A 35 -22.21 -7.33 13.28
N ALA A 36 -22.31 -8.51 13.90
CA ALA A 36 -22.05 -8.67 15.32
C ALA A 36 -20.57 -8.48 15.70
N GLN A 37 -19.64 -8.76 14.77
CA GLN A 37 -18.21 -8.60 15.03
C GLN A 37 -17.80 -7.13 14.99
N ARG A 38 -18.27 -6.40 13.98
CA ARG A 38 -17.98 -4.97 13.81
C ARG A 38 -18.91 -4.06 14.61
N LYS A 39 -20.00 -4.61 15.16
CA LYS A 39 -21.07 -3.87 15.84
C LYS A 39 -21.70 -2.80 14.92
N GLU A 40 -21.83 -3.12 13.64
CA GLU A 40 -22.36 -2.22 12.62
C GLU A 40 -23.77 -2.66 12.19
N THR A 41 -24.63 -1.67 11.90
CA THR A 41 -25.89 -1.93 11.19
C THR A 41 -25.70 -1.56 9.74
N LEU A 42 -25.96 -2.51 8.84
CA LEU A 42 -25.74 -2.43 7.41
C LEU A 42 -27.08 -2.40 6.67
N LEU A 43 -27.20 -1.49 5.73
CA LEU A 43 -28.32 -1.36 4.80
C LEU A 43 -27.87 -1.82 3.43
N ASP A 44 -28.55 -2.80 2.86
CA ASP A 44 -28.25 -3.38 1.55
C ASP A 44 -29.41 -3.09 0.59
N LEU A 45 -29.09 -2.43 -0.53
CA LEU A 45 -29.99 -2.23 -1.67
C LEU A 45 -29.26 -2.66 -2.95
N ASP A 46 -29.81 -3.66 -3.63
CA ASP A 46 -29.25 -4.36 -4.80
C ASP A 46 -27.73 -4.64 -4.72
N GLY A 47 -27.24 -5.05 -3.56
CA GLY A 47 -25.85 -5.42 -3.34
C GLY A 47 -24.93 -4.26 -2.94
N THR A 48 -25.42 -3.02 -2.92
CA THR A 48 -24.67 -1.89 -2.37
C THR A 48 -24.96 -1.76 -0.89
N VAL A 49 -23.89 -1.83 -0.08
CA VAL A 49 -24.00 -1.88 1.39
C VAL A 49 -23.53 -0.58 2.02
N VAL A 50 -24.40 0.05 2.82
CA VAL A 50 -24.10 1.27 3.57
C VAL A 50 -24.34 1.04 5.06
N SER A 51 -23.33 1.32 5.88
CA SER A 51 -23.49 1.30 7.34
C SER A 51 -24.21 2.54 7.85
N PHE A 52 -25.03 2.41 8.89
CA PHE A 52 -25.53 3.55 9.65
C PHE A 52 -25.38 3.36 11.15
N SER A 53 -25.40 4.48 11.88
CA SER A 53 -25.28 4.53 13.33
C SER A 53 -26.10 5.68 13.92
N ILE A 54 -26.55 5.52 15.17
CA ILE A 54 -27.12 6.61 15.96
C ILE A 54 -26.16 6.93 17.10
N THR A 55 -25.71 8.18 17.19
CA THR A 55 -24.80 8.66 18.21
C THR A 55 -25.45 9.76 19.03
N GLU A 56 -25.12 9.85 20.32
CA GLU A 56 -25.57 10.95 21.17
C GLU A 56 -24.47 11.98 21.33
N ARG A 57 -24.81 13.27 21.17
CA ARG A 57 -23.90 14.35 21.51
C ARG A 57 -23.70 14.36 23.02
N VAL A 58 -22.44 14.32 23.43
CA VAL A 58 -22.03 14.44 24.82
C VAL A 58 -21.37 15.80 25.01
N GLU A 59 -21.87 16.57 25.95
CA GLU A 59 -21.25 17.83 26.34
C GLU A 59 -20.02 17.53 27.21
N ARG A 60 -18.89 18.15 26.85
CA ARG A 60 -17.63 18.02 27.56
C ARG A 60 -17.38 19.30 28.33
N THR A 61 -17.35 19.20 29.66
CA THR A 61 -17.02 20.32 30.55
C THR A 61 -15.70 20.05 31.26
N THR A 62 -14.93 21.10 31.58
CA THR A 62 -13.72 20.96 32.39
C THR A 62 -14.07 20.37 33.75
N HIS A 63 -13.36 19.30 34.14
CA HIS A 63 -13.61 18.63 35.41
C HIS A 63 -13.26 19.56 36.57
N VAL A 64 -14.14 19.62 37.57
CA VAL A 64 -13.91 20.37 38.81
C VAL A 64 -13.49 19.37 39.88
N ASP A 65 -12.22 19.46 40.31
CA ASP A 65 -11.64 18.57 41.31
C ASP A 65 -12.54 18.42 42.53
N THR A 66 -12.94 17.18 42.80
CA THR A 66 -13.65 16.84 44.03
C THR A 66 -12.77 17.12 45.26
N PRO A 67 -13.36 17.32 46.46
CA PRO A 67 -12.57 17.49 47.67
C PRO A 67 -11.57 16.34 47.92
N ALA A 68 -11.92 15.10 47.52
CA ALA A 68 -11.04 13.94 47.65
C ALA A 68 -9.85 13.99 46.68
N GLU A 69 -10.08 14.39 45.43
CA GLU A 69 -9.05 14.55 44.40
C GLU A 69 -8.10 15.71 44.70
N ARG A 70 -8.64 16.82 45.20
CA ARG A 70 -7.84 17.96 45.67
C ARG A 70 -6.88 17.54 46.77
N ARG A 71 -7.38 16.80 47.78
CA ARG A 71 -6.54 16.22 48.84
C ARG A 71 -5.50 15.26 48.29
N ALA A 72 -5.83 14.47 47.26
CA ALA A 72 -4.88 13.57 46.62
C ALA A 72 -3.76 14.33 45.90
N LYS A 73 -4.10 15.41 45.17
CA LYS A 73 -3.14 16.33 44.53
C LYS A 73 -2.28 17.05 45.56
N GLU A 74 -2.86 17.50 46.67
CA GLU A 74 -2.13 18.12 47.78
C GLU A 74 -1.16 17.13 48.44
N ARG A 75 -1.62 15.90 48.72
CA ARG A 75 -0.75 14.82 49.23
C ARG A 75 0.42 14.57 48.30
N TYR A 76 0.16 14.42 47.01
CA TYR A 76 1.20 14.25 45.99
C TYR A 76 2.19 15.42 46.01
N ARG A 77 1.72 16.67 45.96
CA ARG A 77 2.58 17.88 46.02
C ARG A 77 3.45 17.93 47.29
N SER A 78 2.89 17.52 48.43
CA SER A 78 3.60 17.56 49.72
C SER A 78 4.63 16.44 49.90
N ARG A 79 4.44 15.28 49.24
CA ARG A 79 5.25 14.07 49.45
C ARG A 79 6.10 13.67 48.25
N SER A 80 5.88 14.24 47.06
CA SER A 80 6.62 13.89 45.85
C SER A 80 8.11 14.23 45.93
N MET A 81 8.52 15.14 46.83
CA MET A 81 9.95 15.39 47.12
C MET A 81 10.60 14.31 48.00
N LEU A 82 9.83 13.58 48.82
CA LEU A 82 10.35 12.53 49.70
C LEU A 82 10.29 11.12 49.09
N ASP A 83 9.34 10.88 48.18
CA ASP A 83 9.10 9.57 47.58
C ASP A 83 8.98 9.69 46.06
N VAL A 84 10.09 9.41 45.36
CA VAL A 84 10.21 9.49 43.90
C VAL A 84 9.31 8.47 43.19
N ALA A 85 8.90 7.39 43.87
CA ALA A 85 8.07 6.34 43.31
C ALA A 85 6.55 6.61 43.45
N MET A 86 6.15 7.74 44.06
CA MET A 86 4.74 8.03 44.28
C MET A 86 4.02 8.34 42.95
N PRO A 87 2.96 7.61 42.58
CA PRO A 87 2.25 7.84 41.32
C PRO A 87 1.42 9.12 41.38
N TYR A 88 1.34 9.83 40.24
CA TYR A 88 0.50 11.03 40.12
C TYR A 88 -0.99 10.65 40.26
N PRO A 89 -1.79 11.40 41.03
CA PRO A 89 -3.23 11.14 41.14
C PRO A 89 -3.90 11.38 39.78
N HIS A 90 -4.35 10.30 39.14
CA HIS A 90 -5.08 10.36 37.87
C HIS A 90 -6.49 10.91 38.07
N THR A 91 -6.61 12.23 38.03
CA THR A 91 -7.91 12.92 38.02
C THR A 91 -8.37 13.12 36.58
N PRO A 92 -9.66 12.90 36.27
CA PRO A 92 -10.21 13.23 34.96
C PRO A 92 -9.97 14.71 34.62
N GLY A 93 -9.62 14.99 33.36
CA GLY A 93 -9.53 16.37 32.88
C GLY A 93 -10.91 16.96 32.52
N TYR A 94 -11.88 16.09 32.25
CA TYR A 94 -13.20 16.47 31.73
C TYR A 94 -14.31 15.61 32.35
N ASP A 95 -15.46 16.25 32.54
CA ASP A 95 -16.73 15.60 32.80
C ASP A 95 -17.56 15.56 31.52
N TYR A 96 -18.29 14.46 31.36
CA TYR A 96 -19.09 14.18 30.18
C TYR A 96 -20.56 14.11 30.57
N ARG A 97 -21.40 14.97 29.98
CA ARG A 97 -22.83 15.00 30.24
C ARG A 97 -23.62 14.65 28.97
N PRO A 98 -24.43 13.58 28.99
CA PRO A 98 -25.29 13.25 27.86
C PRO A 98 -26.31 14.38 27.65
N THR A 99 -26.48 14.82 26.41
CA THR A 99 -27.35 15.97 26.09
C THR A 99 -28.76 15.56 25.64
N GLY A 100 -28.99 14.28 25.34
CA GLY A 100 -30.21 13.79 24.71
C GLY A 100 -30.32 14.12 23.21
N ILE A 101 -29.35 14.85 22.65
CA ILE A 101 -29.34 15.25 21.23
C ILE A 101 -28.71 14.11 20.43
N LEU A 102 -29.50 13.50 19.55
CA LEU A 102 -29.09 12.36 18.74
C LEU A 102 -28.64 12.79 17.34
N THR A 103 -27.74 12.03 16.74
CA THR A 103 -27.29 12.18 15.35
C THR A 103 -27.36 10.83 14.66
N ILE A 104 -28.03 10.77 13.51
CA ILE A 104 -27.99 9.62 12.61
C ILE A 104 -26.87 9.88 11.60
N SER A 105 -25.92 8.97 11.50
CA SER A 105 -24.83 9.01 10.53
C SER A 105 -24.91 7.78 9.64
N ALA A 106 -24.74 7.96 8.34
CA ALA A 106 -24.72 6.88 7.37
C ALA A 106 -23.62 7.05 6.34
N GLY A 107 -23.06 5.93 5.90
CA GLY A 107 -21.97 5.88 4.93
C GLY A 107 -20.63 6.33 5.50
N ARG A 108 -19.58 6.08 4.70
CA ARG A 108 -18.21 6.48 5.00
C ARG A 108 -17.73 7.55 4.03
N TRP A 109 -17.82 7.26 2.73
CA TRP A 109 -17.49 8.18 1.63
C TRP A 109 -18.18 7.74 0.33
N PRO A 110 -19.35 8.28 -0.03
CA PRO A 110 -20.04 9.43 0.58
C PRO A 110 -20.60 9.13 1.97
N SER A 111 -20.84 10.19 2.77
CA SER A 111 -21.44 10.09 4.10
C SER A 111 -22.48 11.18 4.32
N ARG A 112 -23.51 10.89 5.11
CA ARG A 112 -24.59 11.83 5.41
C ARG A 112 -24.97 11.77 6.89
N ASN A 113 -25.22 12.94 7.46
CA ASN A 113 -25.55 13.09 8.88
C ASN A 113 -26.85 13.87 9.04
N TRP A 114 -27.71 13.40 9.95
CA TRP A 114 -28.93 14.08 10.39
C TRP A 114 -28.85 14.32 11.88
N ASN A 115 -28.83 15.59 12.27
CA ASN A 115 -28.74 16.00 13.66
C ASN A 115 -30.13 16.32 14.21
N ASP A 116 -30.34 15.93 15.46
CA ASP A 116 -31.47 16.35 16.26
C ASP A 116 -31.34 17.84 16.62
N THR A 117 -32.45 18.55 16.57
CA THR A 117 -32.50 19.96 16.99
C THR A 117 -33.77 20.23 17.78
N SER A 118 -33.72 21.24 18.65
CA SER A 118 -34.87 21.62 19.49
C SER A 118 -36.12 21.97 18.68
N ARG A 119 -35.97 22.43 17.42
CA ARG A 119 -37.08 22.80 16.54
C ARG A 119 -37.49 21.66 15.61
N THR A 120 -36.56 20.83 15.17
CA THR A 120 -36.80 19.75 14.22
C THR A 120 -36.23 18.42 14.74
N PRO A 121 -37.01 17.72 15.58
CA PRO A 121 -36.59 16.42 16.09
C PRO A 121 -36.52 15.38 14.96
N LEU A 122 -35.60 14.41 15.11
CA LEU A 122 -35.37 13.38 14.10
C LEU A 122 -36.64 12.62 13.75
N GLU A 123 -37.48 12.33 14.74
CA GLU A 123 -38.76 11.62 14.62
C GLU A 123 -39.71 12.28 13.61
N LYS A 124 -39.66 13.62 13.49
CA LYS A 124 -40.49 14.36 12.53
C LYS A 124 -39.91 14.38 11.11
N ARG A 125 -38.65 13.97 10.96
CA ARG A 125 -37.89 13.98 9.70
C ARG A 125 -37.66 12.58 9.13
N MET A 126 -38.39 11.57 9.60
CA MET A 126 -38.19 10.17 9.19
C MET A 126 -38.24 9.99 7.66
N ALA A 127 -39.24 10.57 6.99
CA ALA A 127 -39.35 10.49 5.53
C ALA A 127 -38.14 11.11 4.79
N GLU A 128 -37.64 12.25 5.28
CA GLU A 128 -36.44 12.91 4.75
C GLU A 128 -35.20 12.03 4.95
N ILE A 129 -35.04 11.44 6.13
CA ILE A 129 -33.91 10.57 6.46
C ILE A 129 -33.93 9.32 5.59
N VAL A 130 -35.07 8.64 5.46
CA VAL A 130 -35.23 7.45 4.61
C VAL A 130 -34.87 7.78 3.16
N THR A 131 -35.39 8.90 2.63
CA THR A 131 -35.10 9.35 1.25
C THR A 131 -33.61 9.63 1.09
N GLY A 132 -33.00 10.29 2.07
CA GLY A 132 -31.58 10.61 2.04
C GLY A 132 -30.66 9.40 2.20
N LEU A 133 -31.10 8.34 2.88
CA LEU A 133 -30.39 7.06 2.97
C LEU A 133 -30.44 6.30 1.64
N ILE A 134 -31.59 6.22 0.99
CA ILE A 134 -31.71 5.57 -0.33
C ILE A 134 -30.84 6.33 -1.36
N ALA A 135 -30.92 7.66 -1.37
CA ALA A 135 -30.07 8.48 -2.25
C ALA A 135 -28.57 8.25 -1.97
N LEU A 136 -28.18 8.07 -0.71
CA LEU A 136 -26.80 7.79 -0.34
C LEU A 136 -26.34 6.41 -0.83
N ILE A 137 -27.21 5.40 -0.78
CA ILE A 137 -26.89 4.06 -1.29
C ILE A 137 -26.67 4.11 -2.81
N GLU A 138 -27.54 4.78 -3.56
CA GLU A 138 -27.35 4.95 -5.01
C GLU A 138 -26.10 5.78 -5.36
N GLU A 139 -25.80 6.84 -4.60
CA GLU A 139 -24.58 7.63 -4.79
C GLU A 139 -23.32 6.79 -4.54
N THR A 140 -23.36 5.94 -3.51
CA THR A 140 -22.30 4.98 -3.21
C THR A 140 -22.10 4.00 -4.37
N ARG A 141 -23.19 3.44 -4.90
CA ARG A 141 -23.16 2.53 -6.05
C ARG A 141 -22.53 3.18 -7.28
N ALA A 142 -22.95 4.40 -7.62
CA ALA A 142 -22.42 5.13 -8.77
C ALA A 142 -20.91 5.40 -8.64
N LYS A 143 -20.46 5.72 -7.41
CA LYS A 143 -19.06 5.97 -7.11
C LYS A 143 -18.22 4.68 -7.18
N GLU A 144 -18.70 3.58 -6.60
CA GLU A 144 -18.03 2.28 -6.66
C GLU A 144 -17.88 1.80 -8.11
N ALA A 145 -18.91 1.98 -8.94
CA ALA A 145 -18.85 1.66 -10.36
C ALA A 145 -17.81 2.51 -11.11
N GLU A 146 -17.72 3.81 -10.81
CA GLU A 146 -16.72 4.69 -11.39
C GLU A 146 -15.30 4.33 -10.95
N GLU A 147 -15.09 4.07 -9.66
CA GLU A 147 -13.81 3.64 -9.12
C GLU A 147 -13.36 2.31 -9.73
N ALA A 148 -14.28 1.37 -9.94
CA ALA A 148 -14.00 0.11 -10.62
C ALA A 148 -13.52 0.34 -12.07
N ARG A 149 -14.21 1.20 -12.84
CA ARG A 149 -13.81 1.57 -14.21
C ARG A 149 -12.42 2.22 -14.24
N GLN A 150 -12.16 3.15 -13.33
CA GLN A 150 -10.86 3.82 -13.25
C GLN A 150 -9.73 2.86 -12.87
N LYS A 151 -9.99 1.93 -11.95
CA LYS A 151 -9.02 0.91 -11.53
C LYS A 151 -8.69 -0.04 -12.66
N GLU A 152 -9.67 -0.49 -13.45
CA GLU A 152 -9.43 -1.33 -14.62
C GLU A 152 -8.66 -0.58 -15.71
N ALA A 153 -9.04 0.66 -16.01
CA ALA A 153 -8.32 1.49 -16.98
C ALA A 153 -6.86 1.73 -16.56
N ARG A 154 -6.62 1.94 -15.26
CA ARG A 154 -5.28 2.08 -14.69
C ARG A 154 -4.49 0.76 -14.81
N ARG A 155 -5.09 -0.38 -14.47
CA ARG A 155 -4.45 -1.70 -14.60
C ARG A 155 -3.98 -1.94 -16.04
N LEU A 156 -4.84 -1.68 -17.02
CA LEU A 156 -4.50 -1.86 -18.44
C LEU A 156 -3.36 -0.92 -18.89
N ARG A 157 -3.32 0.32 -18.37
CA ARG A 157 -2.22 1.26 -18.66
C ARG A 157 -0.90 0.78 -18.05
N GLU A 158 -0.93 0.27 -16.81
CA GLU A 158 0.25 -0.27 -16.12
C GLU A 158 0.78 -1.52 -16.84
N GLU A 159 -0.09 -2.44 -17.23
CA GLU A 159 0.27 -3.63 -18.02
C GLU A 159 0.90 -3.25 -19.37
N ARG A 160 0.29 -2.30 -20.10
CA ARG A 160 0.84 -1.80 -21.37
C ARG A 160 2.20 -1.13 -21.18
N TYR A 161 2.36 -0.34 -20.12
CA TYR A 161 3.63 0.30 -19.81
C TYR A 161 4.71 -0.72 -19.49
N ALA A 162 4.43 -1.69 -18.61
CA ALA A 162 5.35 -2.76 -18.26
C ALA A 162 5.79 -3.57 -19.48
N TYR A 163 4.84 -3.92 -20.37
CA TYR A 163 5.14 -4.59 -21.63
C TYR A 163 6.10 -3.78 -22.52
N LEU A 164 5.85 -2.48 -22.68
CA LEU A 164 6.70 -1.60 -23.50
C LEU A 164 8.11 -1.43 -22.90
N VAL A 165 8.21 -1.31 -21.57
CA VAL A 165 9.50 -1.23 -20.87
C VAL A 165 10.28 -2.52 -21.08
N GLN A 166 9.68 -3.68 -20.84
CA GLN A 166 10.34 -4.97 -21.02
C GLN A 166 10.79 -5.17 -22.48
N ARG A 167 9.95 -4.80 -23.45
CA ARG A 167 10.32 -4.85 -24.89
C ARG A 167 11.53 -3.96 -25.17
N ARG A 168 11.57 -2.75 -24.62
CA ARG A 168 12.69 -1.82 -24.78
C ARG A 168 13.98 -2.33 -24.14
N GLU A 169 13.89 -2.88 -22.92
CA GLU A 169 15.05 -3.44 -22.21
C GLU A 169 15.62 -4.64 -22.95
N ASN A 170 14.76 -5.55 -23.41
CA ASN A 170 15.17 -6.70 -24.23
C ASN A 170 15.85 -6.24 -25.52
N GLU A 171 15.29 -5.26 -26.23
CA GLU A 171 15.90 -4.75 -27.46
C GLU A 171 17.24 -4.05 -27.19
N LEU A 172 17.33 -3.28 -26.11
CA LEU A 172 18.58 -2.65 -25.70
C LEU A 172 19.66 -3.68 -25.33
N ALA A 173 19.29 -4.75 -24.62
CA ALA A 173 20.21 -5.82 -24.28
C ALA A 173 20.69 -6.58 -25.53
N ARG A 174 19.77 -6.88 -26.47
CA ARG A 174 20.12 -7.48 -27.77
C ARG A 174 21.06 -6.59 -28.57
N PHE A 175 20.79 -5.28 -28.61
CA PHE A 175 21.63 -4.32 -29.30
C PHE A 175 23.02 -4.20 -28.67
N LYS A 176 23.13 -4.10 -27.34
CA LYS A 176 24.41 -4.08 -26.64
C LYS A 176 25.24 -5.34 -26.89
N LYS A 177 24.58 -6.50 -26.93
CA LYS A 177 25.25 -7.77 -27.28
C LYS A 177 25.77 -7.72 -28.71
N LEU A 178 24.95 -7.28 -29.67
CA LEU A 178 25.36 -7.13 -31.07
C LEU A 178 26.55 -6.19 -31.24
N GLU A 179 26.55 -5.06 -30.53
CA GLU A 179 27.67 -4.10 -30.54
C GLU A 179 28.95 -4.72 -29.97
N THR A 180 28.83 -5.43 -28.85
CA THR A 180 29.96 -6.14 -28.22
C THR A 180 30.52 -7.22 -29.15
N ASP A 181 29.64 -8.01 -29.77
CA ASP A 181 30.02 -9.05 -30.73
C ASP A 181 30.74 -8.41 -31.93
N ALA A 182 30.21 -7.32 -32.51
CA ALA A 182 30.85 -6.62 -33.63
C ALA A 182 32.26 -6.11 -33.27
N ILE A 183 32.43 -5.50 -32.09
CA ILE A 183 33.73 -5.03 -31.59
C ILE A 183 34.69 -6.22 -31.41
N ASN A 184 34.23 -7.33 -30.83
CA ASN A 184 35.06 -8.50 -30.60
C ASN A 184 35.48 -9.19 -31.90
N TRP A 185 34.59 -9.25 -32.89
CA TRP A 185 34.90 -9.71 -34.23
C TRP A 185 35.98 -8.85 -34.90
N GLU A 186 35.87 -7.53 -34.84
CA GLU A 186 36.89 -6.62 -35.38
C GLU A 186 38.25 -6.82 -34.67
N ARG A 187 38.23 -6.94 -33.33
CA ARG A 187 39.43 -7.21 -32.54
C ARG A 187 40.08 -8.54 -32.90
N ALA A 188 39.29 -9.59 -33.10
CA ALA A 188 39.79 -10.90 -33.54
C ALA A 188 40.44 -10.80 -34.93
N ALA A 189 39.80 -10.13 -35.88
CA ALA A 189 40.35 -9.89 -37.21
C ALA A 189 41.68 -9.11 -37.15
N ARG A 190 41.75 -8.07 -36.31
CA ARG A 190 42.98 -7.29 -36.07
C ARG A 190 44.09 -8.15 -35.45
N LEU A 191 43.76 -9.03 -34.49
CA LEU A 191 44.73 -9.96 -33.90
C LEU A 191 45.27 -10.94 -34.95
N ARG A 192 44.41 -11.55 -35.76
CA ARG A 192 44.82 -12.44 -36.85
C ARG A 192 45.74 -11.73 -37.85
N GLY A 193 45.42 -10.48 -38.22
CA GLY A 193 46.27 -9.66 -39.08
C GLY A 193 47.65 -9.37 -38.48
N TYR A 194 47.73 -9.06 -37.18
CA TYR A 194 49.00 -8.87 -36.49
C TYR A 194 49.83 -10.16 -36.41
N ILE A 195 49.19 -11.29 -36.11
CA ILE A 195 49.85 -12.61 -36.06
C ILE A 195 50.46 -12.94 -37.42
N ALA A 196 49.69 -12.78 -38.52
CA ALA A 196 50.18 -13.02 -39.88
C ALA A 196 51.36 -12.10 -40.26
N ALA A 197 51.29 -10.81 -39.91
CA ALA A 197 52.40 -9.88 -40.15
C ALA A 197 53.67 -10.27 -39.38
N ARG A 198 53.51 -10.74 -38.13
CA ARG A 198 54.62 -11.20 -37.30
C ARG A 198 55.24 -12.50 -37.83
N GLU A 199 54.41 -13.44 -38.27
CA GLU A 199 54.84 -14.69 -38.92
C GLU A 199 55.66 -14.40 -40.19
N GLN A 200 55.19 -13.50 -41.05
CA GLN A 200 55.92 -13.11 -42.26
C GLN A 200 57.30 -12.49 -41.96
N LYS A 201 57.39 -11.66 -40.91
CA LYS A 201 58.66 -11.07 -40.47
C LYS A 201 59.62 -12.14 -39.93
N LEU A 202 59.11 -13.09 -39.14
CA LEU A 202 59.89 -14.20 -38.59
C LEU A 202 60.49 -15.08 -39.70
N ILE A 203 59.72 -15.38 -40.74
CA ILE A 203 60.20 -16.11 -41.94
C ILE A 203 61.35 -15.36 -42.63
N THR A 204 61.35 -14.03 -42.59
CA THR A 204 62.34 -13.19 -43.30
C THR A 204 63.63 -12.99 -42.48
N ASP A 205 63.55 -12.86 -41.15
CA ASP A 205 64.69 -12.44 -40.31
C ASP A 205 65.49 -13.61 -39.68
N MET A 206 64.87 -14.75 -39.34
CA MET A 206 65.57 -15.87 -38.69
C MET A 206 64.86 -17.22 -38.96
N GLY A 207 65.60 -18.22 -39.47
CA GLY A 207 65.08 -19.56 -39.75
C GLY A 207 64.21 -20.13 -38.61
N ALA A 208 63.07 -20.73 -38.99
CA ALA A 208 61.97 -21.13 -38.12
C ALA A 208 62.43 -21.89 -36.86
N ARG A 209 62.38 -21.22 -35.69
CA ARG A 209 62.54 -21.87 -34.39
C ARG A 209 61.17 -22.37 -33.88
N PRO A 210 61.11 -23.55 -33.22
CA PRO A 210 59.85 -24.14 -32.74
C PRO A 210 59.06 -23.25 -31.77
N GLU A 211 59.72 -22.45 -30.92
CA GLU A 211 59.08 -21.52 -29.98
C GLU A 211 58.19 -20.46 -30.68
N HIS A 212 58.47 -20.15 -31.95
CA HIS A 212 57.64 -19.21 -32.73
C HIS A 212 56.32 -19.85 -33.18
N ALA A 213 56.33 -21.14 -33.50
CA ALA A 213 55.13 -21.88 -33.88
C ALA A 213 54.17 -22.01 -32.69
N ASP A 214 54.69 -22.30 -31.49
CA ASP A 214 53.88 -22.40 -30.27
C ASP A 214 53.19 -21.08 -29.92
N TRP A 215 53.89 -19.95 -30.07
CA TRP A 215 53.29 -18.63 -29.85
C TRP A 215 52.22 -18.30 -30.88
N ILE A 216 52.44 -18.61 -32.16
CA ILE A 216 51.45 -18.38 -33.23
C ILE A 216 50.20 -19.20 -32.97
N ALA A 217 50.34 -20.49 -32.66
CA ALA A 217 49.21 -21.38 -32.35
C ALA A 217 48.42 -20.88 -31.14
N TRP A 218 49.10 -20.49 -30.06
CA TRP A 218 48.46 -19.87 -28.89
C TRP A 218 47.71 -18.58 -29.24
N ALA A 219 48.35 -17.68 -30.01
CA ALA A 219 47.76 -16.38 -30.35
C ALA A 219 46.54 -16.52 -31.26
N LEU A 220 46.56 -17.48 -32.20
CA LEU A 220 45.41 -17.81 -33.04
C LEU A 220 44.25 -18.37 -32.20
N ALA A 221 44.53 -19.29 -31.28
CA ALA A 221 43.51 -19.81 -30.36
C ALA A 221 42.84 -18.70 -29.52
N LYS A 222 43.61 -17.69 -29.08
CA LYS A 222 43.05 -16.52 -28.38
C LYS A 222 42.23 -15.60 -29.29
N ALA A 223 42.61 -15.45 -30.56
CA ALA A 223 41.84 -14.68 -31.53
C ALA A 223 40.52 -15.38 -31.87
N ASP A 224 40.54 -16.72 -31.99
CA ASP A 224 39.34 -17.52 -32.24
C ASP A 224 38.40 -17.55 -31.04
N TRP A 225 38.92 -17.61 -29.80
CA TRP A 225 38.10 -17.45 -28.60
C TRP A 225 37.40 -16.08 -28.50
N LEU A 226 38.07 -15.02 -28.94
CA LEU A 226 37.49 -13.67 -28.92
C LEU A 226 36.42 -13.48 -30.02
N ASP A 227 36.49 -14.24 -31.11
CA ASP A 227 35.60 -14.08 -32.26
C ASP A 227 34.20 -14.66 -31.96
N PRO A 228 33.13 -13.84 -31.95
CA PRO A 228 31.78 -14.32 -31.66
C PRO A 228 31.23 -15.27 -32.75
N MET A 229 31.85 -15.36 -33.93
CA MET A 229 31.48 -16.31 -34.98
C MET A 229 32.07 -17.70 -34.74
N MET A 230 33.03 -17.82 -33.81
CA MET A 230 33.70 -19.07 -33.48
C MET A 230 33.19 -19.56 -32.12
N GLN A 231 32.66 -20.79 -32.06
CA GLN A 231 32.22 -21.40 -30.81
C GLN A 231 33.38 -22.13 -30.13
N VAL A 232 34.34 -21.36 -29.63
CA VAL A 232 35.54 -21.90 -28.96
C VAL A 232 35.56 -21.43 -27.52
N CYS A 233 35.76 -22.37 -26.59
CA CYS A 233 35.97 -22.06 -25.18
C CYS A 233 37.48 -22.07 -24.87
N ASP A 234 37.92 -21.13 -24.04
CA ASP A 234 39.28 -21.05 -23.55
C ASP A 234 39.35 -21.50 -22.10
N THR A 235 40.10 -22.57 -21.85
CA THR A 235 40.17 -23.21 -20.53
C THR A 235 40.71 -22.31 -19.42
N ILE A 236 41.44 -21.23 -19.75
CA ILE A 236 42.04 -20.32 -18.79
C ILE A 236 41.19 -19.05 -18.64
N LEU A 237 40.72 -18.47 -19.76
CA LEU A 237 39.99 -17.20 -19.74
C LEU A 237 38.50 -17.36 -19.41
N ASP A 238 37.90 -18.53 -19.67
CA ASP A 238 36.53 -18.84 -19.26
C ASP A 238 36.45 -19.43 -17.84
N ALA A 239 37.59 -19.73 -17.22
CA ALA A 239 37.62 -20.21 -15.85
C ALA A 239 37.24 -19.09 -14.86
N PRO A 240 36.53 -19.42 -13.76
CA PRO A 240 36.24 -18.44 -12.71
C PRO A 240 37.56 -17.89 -12.15
N GLU A 241 37.59 -16.58 -11.87
CA GLU A 241 38.78 -15.95 -11.31
C GLU A 241 39.27 -16.71 -10.06
N PRO A 242 40.56 -17.07 -10.00
CA PRO A 242 41.10 -17.80 -8.86
C PRO A 242 40.95 -16.95 -7.60
N LYS A 243 40.23 -17.46 -6.60
CA LYS A 243 40.09 -16.79 -5.30
C LYS A 243 41.44 -16.77 -4.60
N ARG A 244 41.79 -15.62 -4.01
CA ARG A 244 42.98 -15.52 -3.15
C ARG A 244 42.84 -16.55 -2.01
N PRO A 245 43.90 -17.32 -1.67
CA PRO A 245 43.84 -18.22 -0.53
C PRO A 245 43.52 -17.41 0.72
N GLY A 246 42.52 -17.85 1.50
CA GLY A 246 42.19 -17.23 2.77
C GLY A 246 43.31 -17.48 3.80
N TYR A 247 43.60 -16.49 4.65
CA TYR A 247 44.49 -16.67 5.79
C TYR A 247 43.75 -17.47 6.87
N TYR A 248 44.06 -18.76 6.98
CA TYR A 248 43.92 -19.51 8.23
C TYR A 248 45.31 -19.70 8.83
#